data_AF-A0A9P7GAE0-F1
#
_entry.id   AF-A0A9P7GAE0-F1
#
_cell.length_a   1.000
_cell.length_b   1.000
_cell.length_c   1.000
_cell.angle_alpha   90.00
_cell.angle_beta   90.00
_cell.angle_gamma   90.00
#
_symmetry.space_group_name_H-M   'P 1'
#
loop_
_entity.id
_entity.type
_entity.pdbx_description
1 polymer ?
#
loop_
_entity_poly.entity_id
_entity_poly.type
_entity_poly.pdbx_seq_one_letter_code
_entity_poly.pdbx_strand_id
1 'polypeptide(L)'
;MTTAEIEKLLQDNPPRRNPPEMSKHEMIQSAVSQPLPMISVEDALTRNFTSADFGSAFPPTSRDNQVITPPGLRPPEVFLGGKWDEKVDIWSFGCLVYEIIAARPLFYHTPNRHFNLDPSEHMLLLMLASLEPFRAAQLSVWPLAFQPRGL
;
A
#
# COMPACT_ATOMS: atom_id res chain seq x y z
N MET A 1 -25.49 -0.32 12.26
CA MET A 1 -25.93 -1.26 11.20
C MET A 1 -25.75 -2.73 11.62
N THR A 2 -26.80 -3.56 11.55
CA THR A 2 -26.80 -4.99 11.91
C THR A 2 -26.61 -5.88 10.68
N THR A 3 -26.32 -7.17 10.87
CA THR A 3 -26.18 -8.13 9.76
C THR A 3 -27.46 -8.23 8.93
N ALA A 4 -28.63 -8.25 9.56
CA ALA A 4 -29.92 -8.32 8.86
C ALA A 4 -30.19 -7.07 8.00
N GLU A 5 -29.76 -5.89 8.45
CA GLU A 5 -29.86 -4.65 7.67
C GLU A 5 -28.96 -4.69 6.44
N ILE A 6 -27.74 -5.24 6.57
CA ILE A 6 -26.81 -5.43 5.45
C ILE A 6 -27.40 -6.41 4.42
N GLU A 7 -27.93 -7.55 4.87
CA GLU A 7 -28.55 -8.55 3.99
C GLU A 7 -29.72 -7.96 3.22
N LYS A 8 -30.61 -7.23 3.91
CA LYS A 8 -31.72 -6.53 3.27
C LYS A 8 -31.21 -5.50 2.24
N LEU A 9 -30.19 -4.73 2.57
CA LEU A 9 -29.63 -3.73 1.66
C LEU A 9 -29.04 -4.36 0.39
N LEU A 10 -28.36 -5.51 0.52
CA LEU A 10 -27.83 -6.27 -0.61
C LEU A 10 -28.93 -6.87 -1.48
N GLN A 11 -30.06 -7.27 -0.90
CA GLN A 11 -31.25 -7.74 -1.63
C GLN A 11 -31.91 -6.60 -2.41
N ASP A 12 -32.09 -5.44 -1.77
CA ASP A 12 -32.70 -4.26 -2.37
C ASP A 12 -31.79 -3.61 -3.43
N ASN A 13 -30.47 -3.82 -3.32
CA ASN A 13 -29.46 -3.24 -4.21
C ASN A 13 -28.44 -4.30 -4.67
N PRO A 14 -28.84 -5.23 -5.55
CA PRO A 14 -27.96 -6.31 -5.98
C PRO A 14 -26.75 -5.76 -6.75
N PRO A 15 -25.57 -6.42 -6.65
CA PRO A 15 -24.39 -6.02 -7.41
C PRO A 15 -24.67 -6.11 -8.91
N ARG A 16 -24.21 -5.10 -9.64
CA ARG A 16 -24.30 -5.02 -11.10
C ARG A 16 -22.97 -5.45 -11.72
N ARG A 17 -23.00 -5.88 -12.97
CA ARG A 17 -21.76 -6.17 -13.72
C ARG A 17 -21.48 -5.05 -14.70
N ASN A 18 -20.22 -4.65 -14.81
CA ASN A 18 -19.77 -3.80 -15.90
C ASN A 18 -19.85 -4.58 -17.22
N PRO A 19 -19.81 -3.88 -18.38
CA PRO A 19 -19.55 -4.51 -19.65
C PRO A 19 -18.24 -5.32 -19.60
N PRO A 20 -18.12 -6.42 -20.36
CA PRO A 20 -16.86 -7.16 -20.45
C PRO A 20 -15.72 -6.27 -20.96
N GLU A 21 -14.56 -6.37 -20.32
CA GLU A 21 -13.36 -5.58 -20.63
C GLU A 21 -12.14 -6.50 -20.77
N MET A 22 -11.20 -6.11 -21.64
CA MET A 22 -9.97 -6.87 -21.83
C MET A 22 -8.98 -6.53 -20.70
N SER A 23 -8.69 -7.49 -19.85
CA SER A 23 -7.57 -7.43 -18.90
C SER A 23 -6.25 -7.76 -19.61
N LYS A 24 -5.13 -7.71 -18.89
CA LYS A 24 -3.80 -8.02 -19.43
C LYS A 24 -3.69 -9.42 -20.06
N HIS A 25 -4.54 -10.36 -19.67
CA HIS A 25 -4.45 -11.77 -20.09
C HIS A 25 -5.77 -12.36 -20.60
N GLU A 26 -6.93 -11.80 -20.25
CA GLU A 26 -8.23 -12.39 -20.59
C GLU A 26 -9.37 -11.35 -20.58
N MET A 27 -10.49 -11.70 -21.21
CA MET A 27 -11.72 -10.91 -21.11
C MET A 27 -12.32 -11.14 -19.72
N ILE A 28 -12.45 -10.08 -18.93
CA ILE A 28 -13.02 -10.11 -17.60
C ILE A 28 -14.33 -9.33 -17.56
N GLN A 29 -15.18 -9.65 -16.59
CA GLN A 29 -16.39 -8.88 -16.31
C GLN A 29 -16.46 -8.55 -14.83
N SER A 30 -16.08 -7.32 -14.48
CA SER A 30 -16.02 -6.85 -13.11
C SER A 30 -17.43 -6.65 -12.52
N ALA A 31 -17.58 -7.00 -11.23
CA ALA A 31 -18.79 -6.72 -10.46
C ALA A 31 -18.62 -5.38 -9.72
N VAL A 32 -19.71 -4.61 -9.63
CA VAL A 32 -19.79 -3.35 -8.91
C VAL A 32 -20.95 -3.44 -7.93
N SER A 33 -20.63 -3.37 -6.63
CA SER A 33 -21.63 -3.17 -5.57
C SER A 33 -21.77 -1.68 -5.25
N GLN A 34 -22.94 -1.31 -4.71
CA GLN A 34 -23.08 0.01 -4.11
C GLN A 34 -22.30 0.06 -2.79
N PRO A 35 -21.72 1.21 -2.43
CA PRO A 35 -21.09 1.36 -1.13
C PRO A 35 -22.12 1.15 -0.03
N LEU A 36 -21.71 0.50 1.06
CA LEU A 36 -22.53 0.46 2.26
C LEU A 36 -22.73 1.90 2.80
N PRO A 37 -23.86 2.19 3.45
CA PRO A 37 -24.04 3.46 4.14
C PRO A 37 -22.89 3.70 5.12
N MET A 38 -22.37 4.92 5.13
CA MET A 38 -21.36 5.31 6.10
C MET A 38 -21.94 5.21 7.50
N ILE A 39 -21.29 4.43 8.36
CA ILE A 39 -21.62 4.34 9.78
C ILE A 39 -21.05 5.55 10.53
N SER A 40 -21.61 5.89 11.69
CA SER A 40 -21.06 6.96 12.54
C SER A 40 -19.71 6.54 13.14
N VAL A 41 -18.96 7.51 13.66
CA VAL A 41 -17.68 7.25 14.33
C VAL A 41 -17.88 6.38 15.57
N GLU A 42 -18.92 6.65 16.36
CA GLU A 42 -19.27 5.88 17.55
C GLU A 42 -19.58 4.43 17.19
N ASP A 43 -20.37 4.22 16.13
CA ASP A 43 -20.66 2.90 15.61
C ASP A 43 -19.37 2.19 15.14
N ALA A 44 -18.48 2.90 14.42
CA ALA A 44 -17.21 2.36 13.93
C ALA A 44 -16.28 1.91 15.06
N LEU A 45 -16.20 2.68 16.15
CA LEU A 45 -15.36 2.38 17.31
C LEU A 45 -15.80 1.13 18.08
N THR A 46 -17.03 0.65 17.85
CA THR A 46 -17.55 -0.59 18.47
C THR A 46 -17.43 -1.82 17.57
N ARG A 47 -16.91 -1.68 16.34
CA ARG A 47 -16.80 -2.78 15.39
C ARG A 47 -15.51 -3.56 15.55
N ASN A 48 -15.58 -4.83 15.16
CA ASN A 48 -14.41 -5.66 14.91
C ASN A 48 -13.95 -5.44 13.48
N PHE A 49 -12.66 -5.15 13.31
CA PHE A 49 -12.01 -5.01 12.01
C PHE A 49 -11.10 -6.21 11.78
N THR A 50 -11.12 -6.74 10.55
CA THR A 50 -10.30 -7.87 10.13
C THR A 50 -9.64 -7.53 8.79
N SER A 51 -8.39 -7.96 8.60
CA SER A 51 -7.71 -7.82 7.31
C SER A 51 -8.38 -8.70 6.25
N ALA A 52 -8.51 -8.17 5.05
CA ALA A 52 -9.06 -8.86 3.88
C ALA A 52 -8.14 -8.68 2.68
N ASP A 53 -8.51 -9.28 1.55
CA ASP A 53 -7.80 -9.21 0.27
C ASP A 53 -6.34 -9.70 0.34
N PHE A 54 -6.19 -11.02 0.41
CA PHE A 54 -4.88 -11.68 0.40
C PHE A 54 -4.38 -12.02 -1.02
N GLY A 55 -4.93 -11.39 -2.07
CA GLY A 55 -4.55 -11.68 -3.46
C GLY A 55 -3.08 -11.36 -3.80
N SER A 56 -2.44 -10.50 -3.01
CA SER A 56 -1.02 -10.15 -3.11
C SER A 56 -0.17 -10.68 -1.94
N ALA A 57 -0.71 -11.59 -1.12
CA ALA A 57 0.01 -12.13 0.02
C ALA A 57 1.08 -13.13 -0.44
N PHE A 58 2.23 -13.12 0.24
CA PHE A 58 3.34 -14.03 -0.03
C PHE A 58 3.54 -15.03 1.11
N PRO A 59 3.69 -16.33 0.83
CA PRO A 59 4.10 -17.26 1.86
C PRO A 59 5.53 -16.95 2.31
N PRO A 60 5.90 -17.21 3.58
CA PRO A 60 7.24 -16.92 4.10
C PRO A 60 8.38 -17.58 3.33
N THR A 61 8.09 -18.66 2.61
CA THR A 61 9.06 -19.49 1.89
C THR A 61 9.36 -19.03 0.46
N SER A 62 8.63 -18.05 -0.10
CA SER A 62 8.80 -17.58 -1.49
C SER A 62 9.12 -16.08 -1.56
N ARG A 63 10.06 -15.62 -0.74
CA ARG A 63 10.51 -14.22 -0.67
C ARG A 63 11.64 -13.98 -1.67
N ASP A 64 11.33 -14.07 -2.96
CA ASP A 64 12.24 -13.56 -3.99
C ASP A 64 12.23 -12.03 -3.97
N ASN A 65 13.23 -11.36 -4.57
CA ASN A 65 13.40 -9.89 -4.63
C ASN A 65 12.26 -9.17 -5.42
N GLN A 66 11.01 -9.45 -5.05
CA GLN A 66 9.83 -8.92 -5.67
C GLN A 66 9.51 -7.54 -5.08
N VAL A 67 8.98 -6.69 -5.94
CA VAL A 67 8.46 -5.39 -5.53
C VAL A 67 7.09 -5.62 -4.91
N ILE A 68 7.05 -5.60 -3.58
CA ILE A 68 5.81 -5.70 -2.79
C ILE A 68 5.34 -4.31 -2.34
N THR A 69 4.08 -4.26 -1.90
CA THR A 69 3.42 -3.08 -1.32
C THR A 69 3.27 -1.92 -2.31
N PRO A 70 2.16 -1.15 -2.27
CA PRO A 70 2.04 0.08 -3.04
C PRO A 70 3.16 1.08 -2.67
N PRO A 71 3.67 1.90 -3.61
CA PRO A 71 4.83 2.76 -3.35
C PRO A 71 4.71 3.66 -2.10
N GLY A 72 3.54 4.25 -1.84
CA GLY A 72 3.32 5.14 -0.69
C GLY A 72 3.40 4.46 0.69
N LEU A 73 3.25 3.13 0.73
CA LEU A 73 3.32 2.31 1.95
C LEU A 73 4.57 1.44 1.98
N ARG A 74 5.41 1.49 0.94
CA ARG A 74 6.52 0.57 0.75
C ARG A 74 7.66 0.88 1.73
N PRO A 75 8.20 -0.13 2.41
CA PRO A 75 9.32 0.05 3.31
C PRO A 75 10.65 0.29 2.58
N PRO A 76 11.64 0.90 3.26
CA PRO A 76 12.89 1.30 2.66
C PRO A 76 13.70 0.10 2.15
N GLU A 77 13.73 -1.03 2.85
CA GLU A 77 14.46 -2.23 2.40
C GLU A 77 13.98 -2.74 1.04
N VAL A 78 12.69 -2.58 0.71
CA VAL A 78 12.16 -2.98 -0.61
C VAL A 78 12.58 -1.97 -1.68
N PHE A 79 12.57 -0.66 -1.39
CA PHE A 79 13.12 0.36 -2.29
C PHE A 79 14.62 0.19 -2.54
N LEU A 80 15.35 -0.21 -1.50
CA LEU A 80 16.79 -0.44 -1.54
C LEU A 80 17.14 -1.83 -2.12
N GLY A 81 16.18 -2.62 -2.58
CA GLY A 81 16.44 -3.96 -3.15
C GLY A 81 17.01 -4.97 -2.14
N GLY A 82 16.86 -4.70 -0.85
CA GLY A 82 17.26 -5.58 0.24
C GLY A 82 16.28 -6.74 0.45
N LYS A 83 16.71 -7.69 1.27
CA LYS A 83 15.83 -8.75 1.78
C LYS A 83 14.79 -8.14 2.70
N TRP A 84 13.58 -8.67 2.61
CA TRP A 84 12.45 -8.26 3.43
C TRP A 84 11.81 -9.50 4.07
N ASP A 85 11.07 -9.26 5.15
CA ASP A 85 10.34 -10.26 5.91
C ASP A 85 8.96 -9.72 6.32
N GLU A 86 8.27 -10.34 7.27
CA GLU A 86 6.97 -9.87 7.76
C GLU A 86 6.99 -8.47 8.39
N LYS A 87 8.17 -7.88 8.64
CA LYS A 87 8.28 -6.51 9.16
C LYS A 87 7.81 -5.45 8.16
N VAL A 88 7.73 -5.79 6.87
CA VAL A 88 7.15 -4.92 5.84
C VAL A 88 5.67 -4.60 6.12
N ASP A 89 4.94 -5.52 6.74
CA ASP A 89 3.54 -5.32 7.12
C ASP A 89 3.44 -4.34 8.29
N ILE A 90 4.38 -4.39 9.24
CA ILE A 90 4.46 -3.45 10.37
C ILE A 90 4.72 -2.04 9.86
N TRP A 91 5.65 -1.87 8.92
CA TRP A 91 5.90 -0.58 8.27
C TRP A 91 4.66 -0.05 7.56
N SER A 92 4.06 -0.88 6.69
CA SER A 92 2.88 -0.51 5.90
C SER A 92 1.72 -0.11 6.82
N PHE A 93 1.49 -0.86 7.91
CA PHE A 93 0.49 -0.54 8.92
C PHE A 93 0.78 0.79 9.63
N GLY A 94 2.04 1.09 9.98
CA GLY A 94 2.42 2.37 10.56
C GLY A 94 2.11 3.56 9.65
N CYS A 95 2.42 3.43 8.35
CA CYS A 95 2.05 4.44 7.35
C CYS A 95 0.53 4.61 7.24
N LEU A 96 -0.24 3.52 7.25
CA LEU A 96 -1.72 3.56 7.21
C LEU A 96 -2.32 4.23 8.45
N VAL A 97 -1.84 3.90 9.65
CA VAL A 97 -2.30 4.55 10.89
C VAL A 97 -2.05 6.05 10.84
N TYR A 98 -0.87 6.48 10.38
CA TYR A 98 -0.59 7.89 10.19
C TYR A 98 -1.56 8.53 9.19
N GLU A 99 -1.78 7.89 8.04
CA GLU A 99 -2.66 8.41 6.99
C GLU A 99 -4.09 8.61 7.47
N ILE A 100 -4.62 7.64 8.24
CA ILE A 100 -5.95 7.71 8.84
C ILE A 100 -6.04 8.89 9.82
N ILE A 101 -5.04 9.10 10.67
CA ILE A 101 -5.05 10.14 11.70
C ILE A 101 -4.81 11.53 11.09
N ALA A 102 -3.86 11.65 10.17
CA ALA A 102 -3.44 12.92 9.59
C ALA A 102 -4.26 13.33 8.35
N ALA A 103 -5.12 12.44 7.86
CA ALA A 103 -5.85 12.57 6.59
C ALA A 103 -4.93 12.86 5.39
N ARG A 104 -3.67 12.43 5.46
CA ARG A 104 -2.66 12.59 4.41
C ARG A 104 -1.55 11.52 4.52
N PRO A 105 -0.92 11.12 3.40
CA PRO A 105 0.15 10.13 3.43
C PRO A 105 1.32 10.55 4.33
N LEU A 106 1.96 9.57 4.97
CA LEU A 106 3.21 9.79 5.71
C LEU A 106 4.35 10.18 4.76
N PHE A 107 4.44 9.51 3.61
CA PHE A 107 5.43 9.75 2.57
C PHE A 107 4.76 9.92 1.20
N TYR A 108 5.12 10.97 0.47
CA TYR A 108 4.56 11.24 -0.85
C TYR A 108 5.44 10.61 -1.95
N HIS A 109 4.86 9.68 -2.71
CA HIS A 109 5.51 9.09 -3.89
C HIS A 109 5.37 10.01 -5.11
N THR A 110 6.10 11.11 -5.10
CA THR A 110 6.14 12.12 -6.17
C THR A 110 7.58 12.53 -6.44
N PRO A 111 7.94 12.92 -7.68
CA PRO A 111 9.30 13.39 -7.94
C PRO A 111 9.59 14.70 -7.20
N ASN A 112 10.86 14.95 -6.87
CA ASN A 112 11.31 16.23 -6.32
C ASN A 112 12.16 16.96 -7.37
N ARG A 113 11.54 17.94 -8.06
CA ARG A 113 12.20 18.67 -9.15
C ARG A 113 13.31 19.61 -8.66
N HIS A 114 13.25 20.07 -7.42
CA HIS A 114 14.27 20.97 -6.87
C HIS A 114 15.61 20.26 -6.72
N PHE A 115 15.60 19.01 -6.27
CA PHE A 115 16.79 18.18 -6.11
C PHE A 115 17.00 17.19 -7.26
N ASN A 116 16.21 17.28 -8.33
CA ASN A 116 16.22 16.36 -9.47
C ASN A 116 16.14 14.88 -9.05
N LEU A 117 15.26 14.56 -8.09
CA LEU A 117 15.05 13.21 -7.57
C LEU A 117 13.82 12.58 -8.21
N ASP A 118 13.93 11.31 -8.57
CA ASP A 118 12.78 10.51 -8.95
C ASP A 118 11.84 10.25 -7.75
N PRO A 119 10.62 9.70 -7.96
CA PRO A 119 9.69 9.45 -6.86
C PRO A 119 10.21 8.51 -5.76
N SER A 120 11.03 7.51 -6.11
CA SER A 120 11.60 6.55 -5.16
C SER A 120 12.71 7.20 -4.34
N GLU A 121 13.60 7.94 -5.00
CA GLU A 121 14.67 8.70 -4.35
C GLU A 121 14.12 9.77 -3.41
N HIS A 122 13.06 10.47 -3.83
CA HIS A 122 12.39 11.44 -2.98
C HIS A 122 11.76 10.78 -1.75
N MET A 123 11.11 9.63 -1.89
CA MET A 123 10.59 8.88 -0.74
C MET A 123 11.69 8.46 0.23
N LEU A 124 12.81 7.92 -0.27
CA LEU A 124 13.96 7.56 0.55
C LEU A 124 14.51 8.78 1.31
N LEU A 125 14.56 9.95 0.65
CA LEU A 125 14.94 11.20 1.31
C LEU A 125 13.96 11.60 2.42
N LEU A 126 12.64 11.52 2.17
CA LEU A 126 11.62 11.82 3.18
C LEU A 126 11.73 10.89 4.39
N MET A 127 11.98 9.60 4.17
CA MET A 127 12.18 8.62 5.23
C MET A 127 13.41 8.98 6.07
N LEU A 128 14.55 9.29 5.44
CA LEU A 128 15.77 9.72 6.13
C LEU A 128 15.58 11.00 6.95
N ALA A 129 14.80 11.95 6.43
CA ALA A 129 14.58 13.24 7.10
C ALA A 129 13.56 13.15 8.24
N SER A 130 12.61 12.22 8.16
CA SER A 130 11.49 12.11 9.12
C SER A 130 11.73 11.03 10.18
N LEU A 131 12.61 10.07 9.91
CA LEU A 131 12.89 8.91 10.77
C LEU A 131 14.39 8.83 11.10
N GLU A 132 14.81 7.70 11.66
CA GLU A 132 16.23 7.42 11.89
C GLU A 132 17.00 7.21 10.57
N PRO A 133 18.29 7.59 10.50
CA PRO A 133 19.12 7.36 9.32
C PRO A 133 19.23 5.87 8.95
N PHE A 134 19.27 5.57 7.65
CA PHE A 134 19.51 4.20 7.19
C PHE A 134 20.88 3.70 7.61
N ARG A 135 20.93 2.44 8.05
CA ARG A 135 22.19 1.79 8.46
C ARG A 135 23.05 1.51 7.22
N ALA A 136 24.37 1.49 7.39
CA ALA A 136 25.32 1.22 6.30
C ALA A 136 25.01 -0.08 5.53
N ALA A 137 24.59 -1.15 6.25
CA ALA A 137 24.20 -2.42 5.65
C ALA A 137 22.95 -2.34 4.75
N GLN A 138 22.05 -1.38 5.00
CA GLN A 138 20.88 -1.14 4.16
C GLN A 138 21.26 -0.35 2.89
N LEU A 139 22.20 0.59 3.01
CA LEU A 139 22.69 1.36 1.86
C LEU A 139 23.54 0.51 0.90
N SER A 140 24.26 -0.50 1.40
CA SER A 140 25.12 -1.35 0.57
C SER A 140 24.38 -2.23 -0.44
N VAL A 141 23.06 -2.43 -0.28
CA VAL A 141 22.25 -3.23 -1.22
C VAL A 141 21.50 -2.39 -2.25
N TRP A 142 21.55 -1.06 -2.13
CA TRP A 142 20.81 -0.15 -3.00
C TRP A 142 21.27 -0.23 -4.46
N PRO A 143 20.39 -0.52 -5.44
CA PRO A 143 20.79 -0.73 -6.83
C PRO A 143 21.51 0.47 -7.48
N LEU A 144 21.26 1.68 -7.00
CA LEU A 144 21.86 2.91 -7.53
C LEU A 144 23.13 3.36 -6.80
N ALA A 145 23.50 2.73 -5.67
CA ALA A 145 24.68 3.14 -4.90
C ALA A 145 26.00 3.03 -5.69
N PHE A 146 26.03 2.16 -6.71
CA PHE A 146 27.22 1.88 -7.51
C PHE A 146 27.10 2.32 -8.97
N GLN A 147 26.00 2.98 -9.35
CA GLN A 147 25.84 3.51 -10.70
C GLN A 147 26.51 4.88 -10.80
N PRO A 148 27.41 5.10 -11.78
CA PRO A 148 27.97 6.41 -12.03
C PRO A 148 26.84 7.33 -12.51
N ARG A 149 26.44 8.29 -11.67
CA ARG A 149 25.59 9.39 -12.12
C ARG A 149 26.46 10.26 -13.01
N GLY A 150 26.17 10.27 -14.31
CA GLY A 150 26.76 11.23 -15.23
C GLY A 150 26.45 12.63 -14.70
N LEU A 151 27.48 13.33 -14.23
CA LEU A 151 27.47 14.75 -13.94
C LEU A 151 27.55 15.53 -15.25
#